data_AF-A0A1Y6KJD9-F1
#
_entry.id   AF-A0A1Y6KJD9-F1
#
_cell.length_a   1.000
_cell.length_b   1.000
_cell.length_c   1.000
_cell.angle_alpha   90.00
_cell.angle_beta   90.00
_cell.angle_gamma   90.00
#
_symmetry.space_group_name_H-M   'P 1'
#
loop_
_entity.id
_entity.type
_entity.pdbx_description
1 polymer ?
#
loop_
_entity_poly.entity_id
_entity_poly.type
_entity_poly.pdbx_seq_one_letter_code
_entity_poly.pdbx_strand_id
1 'polypeptide(L)'
;MHSGRAAASMLRMDRIRTVAIIAFALSLGSVAAKAGCAPDQHQSFICGDGTAAIRIFPDTISPSRQLAFGWRTSKGLPSGQAEPAADVENVLVKLSDGAVLGRLGGAYWATGEMRANRYDLIAAWSPDSRAVVEVANSRWDTDAFRFYAIGDAGLVSLDLHDLVEPAVRAKAAKKVEKGRVFRVREDLPVKLEADGRLTFAAILFIPKSEEPALGFRVELMIKTVKSAAAARVISVERAKLPN
;
A
#
# COMPACT_ATOMS: atom_id res chain seq x y z
N MET A 1 68.63 -79.83 -23.09
CA MET A 1 68.70 -78.60 -22.28
C MET A 1 67.27 -78.08 -22.14
N HIS A 2 66.64 -78.27 -20.98
CA HIS A 2 66.25 -77.20 -20.03
C HIS A 2 65.43 -76.11 -20.73
N SER A 3 64.19 -75.74 -20.39
CA SER A 3 63.37 -75.77 -19.18
C SER A 3 62.00 -75.24 -19.66
N GLY A 4 60.82 -75.77 -19.35
CA GLY A 4 60.19 -75.75 -18.03
C GLY A 4 59.13 -74.63 -17.93
N ARG A 5 57.87 -75.04 -17.65
CA ARG A 5 56.73 -74.29 -17.06
C ARG A 5 56.05 -73.19 -17.90
N ALA A 6 54.79 -72.81 -17.69
CA ALA A 6 53.54 -73.37 -17.11
C ALA A 6 52.55 -72.19 -17.08
N ALA A 7 51.24 -72.46 -17.22
CA ALA A 7 50.12 -71.67 -16.67
C ALA A 7 49.91 -70.24 -17.26
N ALA A 8 48.74 -69.63 -17.28
CA ALA A 8 47.36 -69.98 -16.97
C ALA A 8 46.45 -68.86 -17.50
N SER A 9 45.17 -69.20 -17.70
CA SER A 9 43.98 -68.39 -17.39
C SER A 9 43.90 -66.92 -17.87
N MET A 10 42.91 -66.61 -18.72
CA MET A 10 41.74 -65.84 -18.26
C MET A 10 40.73 -65.66 -19.40
N LEU A 11 39.53 -66.22 -19.21
CA LEU A 11 38.31 -65.66 -19.75
C LEU A 11 38.15 -64.22 -19.25
N ARG A 12 37.71 -63.30 -20.13
CA ARG A 12 36.75 -62.27 -19.69
C ARG A 12 35.92 -61.70 -20.83
N MET A 13 34.62 -61.93 -20.65
CA MET A 13 33.46 -61.34 -21.30
C MET A 13 33.38 -59.81 -21.18
N ASP A 14 32.66 -59.28 -22.16
CA ASP A 14 31.75 -58.12 -22.12
C ASP A 14 32.29 -56.70 -21.98
N ARG A 15 31.77 -55.84 -22.88
CA ARG A 15 30.98 -54.66 -22.50
C ARG A 15 30.28 -54.04 -23.72
N ILE A 16 29.07 -54.52 -23.99
CA ILE A 16 28.05 -53.74 -24.70
C ILE A 16 27.74 -52.51 -23.82
N ARG A 17 27.98 -51.31 -24.35
CA ARG A 17 27.69 -50.05 -23.65
C ARG A 17 26.21 -49.69 -23.83
N THR A 18 25.38 -50.09 -22.87
CA THR A 18 24.03 -49.55 -22.71
C THR A 18 24.14 -48.13 -22.16
N VAL A 19 23.82 -47.13 -22.98
CA VAL A 19 23.68 -45.73 -22.53
C VAL A 19 22.28 -45.59 -21.94
N ALA A 20 22.19 -45.49 -20.61
CA ALA A 20 20.95 -45.18 -19.91
C ALA A 20 20.73 -43.66 -19.93
N ILE A 21 19.69 -43.20 -20.63
CA ILE A 21 19.20 -41.82 -20.58
C ILE A 21 18.36 -41.68 -19.31
N ILE A 22 18.92 -41.07 -18.27
CA ILE A 22 18.18 -40.71 -17.06
C ILE A 22 17.41 -39.42 -17.36
N ALA A 23 16.10 -39.52 -17.58
CA ALA A 23 15.21 -38.38 -17.65
C ALA A 23 15.02 -37.81 -16.23
N PHE A 24 15.73 -36.72 -15.93
CA PHE A 24 15.52 -35.95 -14.71
C PHE A 24 14.18 -35.18 -14.85
N ALA A 25 13.09 -35.76 -14.32
CA ALA A 25 11.83 -35.06 -14.18
C ALA A 25 11.99 -33.98 -13.11
N LEU A 26 12.27 -32.75 -13.54
CA LEU A 26 12.17 -31.56 -12.71
C LEU A 26 10.68 -31.35 -12.37
N SER A 27 10.27 -31.79 -11.19
CA SER A 27 9.00 -31.39 -10.59
C SER A 27 9.10 -29.91 -10.21
N LEU A 28 8.76 -29.04 -11.17
CA LEU A 28 8.33 -27.67 -10.86
C LEU A 28 7.08 -27.81 -9.99
N GLY A 29 7.25 -27.70 -8.67
CA GLY A 29 6.13 -27.60 -7.76
C GLY A 29 5.29 -26.41 -8.19
N SER A 30 4.09 -26.67 -8.71
CA SER A 30 3.10 -25.63 -8.93
C SER A 30 2.77 -25.01 -7.58
N VAL A 31 3.39 -23.86 -7.27
CA VAL A 31 2.93 -23.02 -6.18
C VAL A 31 1.52 -22.63 -6.56
N ALA A 32 0.52 -23.21 -5.90
CA ALA A 32 -0.87 -22.82 -6.09
C ALA A 32 -0.93 -21.31 -5.85
N ALA A 33 -1.32 -20.56 -6.88
CA ALA A 33 -1.56 -19.13 -6.74
C ALA A 33 -2.56 -18.96 -5.59
N LYS A 34 -2.25 -18.11 -4.60
CA LYS A 34 -3.22 -17.76 -3.56
C LYS A 34 -4.49 -17.28 -4.25
N ALA A 35 -5.64 -17.76 -3.79
CA ALA A 35 -6.92 -17.28 -4.29
C ALA A 35 -6.98 -15.75 -4.13
N GLY A 36 -7.38 -15.07 -5.19
CA GLY A 36 -7.57 -13.62 -5.17
C GLY A 36 -8.66 -13.18 -4.19
N CYS A 37 -8.84 -11.87 -4.08
CA CYS A 37 -9.87 -11.31 -3.22
C CYS A 37 -11.26 -11.65 -3.78
N ALA A 38 -12.15 -12.15 -2.93
CA ALA A 38 -13.50 -12.54 -3.31
C ALA A 38 -14.51 -11.54 -2.74
N PRO A 39 -15.65 -11.28 -3.43
CA PRO A 39 -16.72 -10.45 -2.89
C PRO A 39 -17.21 -10.96 -1.52
N ASP A 40 -17.50 -10.04 -0.61
CA ASP A 40 -18.17 -10.34 0.67
C ASP A 40 -19.65 -9.91 0.66
N GLN A 41 -20.36 -10.17 1.75
CA GLN A 41 -21.79 -9.90 1.88
C GLN A 41 -22.12 -8.39 1.99
N HIS A 42 -21.11 -7.51 2.12
CA HIS A 42 -21.27 -6.09 2.39
C HIS A 42 -20.77 -5.21 1.24
N GLN A 43 -20.84 -5.72 0.00
CA GLN A 43 -20.33 -5.03 -1.19
C GLN A 43 -18.83 -4.69 -1.10
N SER A 44 -18.10 -5.41 -0.24
CA SER A 44 -16.65 -5.33 -0.13
C SER A 44 -16.02 -6.60 -0.71
N PHE A 45 -14.71 -6.74 -0.54
CA PHE A 45 -13.93 -7.91 -0.90
C PHE A 45 -13.12 -8.35 0.31
N ILE A 46 -12.99 -9.66 0.50
CA ILE A 46 -12.08 -10.25 1.48
C ILE A 46 -10.97 -10.99 0.74
N CYS A 47 -9.73 -10.71 1.11
CA CYS A 47 -8.56 -11.44 0.65
C CYS A 47 -8.07 -12.37 1.76
N GLY A 48 -7.87 -13.65 1.45
CA GLY A 48 -7.46 -14.66 2.42
C GLY A 48 -8.57 -15.06 3.41
N ASP A 49 -8.18 -15.74 4.48
CA ASP A 49 -9.08 -16.33 5.47
C ASP A 49 -8.52 -16.21 6.90
N GLY A 50 -9.37 -16.54 7.88
CA GLY A 50 -9.00 -16.60 9.30
C GLY A 50 -8.38 -15.31 9.84
N THR A 51 -7.28 -15.45 10.58
CA THR A 51 -6.56 -14.32 11.21
C THR A 51 -5.74 -13.50 10.22
N ALA A 52 -5.51 -14.02 9.02
CA ALA A 52 -4.79 -13.32 7.95
C ALA A 52 -5.72 -12.56 6.99
N ALA A 53 -7.04 -12.67 7.18
CA ALA A 53 -8.03 -12.06 6.32
C ALA A 53 -7.89 -10.53 6.29
N ILE A 54 -8.02 -9.97 5.09
CA ILE A 54 -7.97 -8.53 4.83
C ILE A 54 -9.29 -8.13 4.19
N ARG A 55 -9.96 -7.13 4.74
CA ARG A 55 -11.15 -6.54 4.11
C ARG A 55 -10.74 -5.30 3.31
N ILE A 56 -11.16 -5.25 2.06
CA ILE A 56 -10.85 -4.17 1.12
C ILE A 56 -11.78 -2.98 1.34
N PHE A 57 -11.25 -1.76 1.20
CA PHE A 57 -12.05 -0.54 1.12
C PHE A 57 -12.45 -0.31 -0.34
N PRO A 58 -13.73 -0.51 -0.73
CA PRO A 58 -14.12 -0.50 -2.14
C PRO A 58 -13.81 0.83 -2.85
N ASP A 59 -13.98 1.94 -2.13
CA ASP A 59 -13.75 3.29 -2.66
C ASP A 59 -12.27 3.63 -2.90
N THR A 60 -11.36 2.71 -2.54
CA THR A 60 -9.91 2.87 -2.73
C THR A 60 -9.35 2.02 -3.86
N ILE A 61 -10.21 1.30 -4.61
CA ILE A 61 -9.78 0.50 -5.74
C ILE A 61 -9.17 1.40 -6.82
N SER A 62 -7.95 1.05 -7.22
CA SER A 62 -7.20 1.73 -8.29
C SER A 62 -7.94 1.76 -9.63
N PRO A 63 -7.63 2.72 -10.52
CA PRO A 63 -8.19 2.76 -11.88
C PRO A 63 -8.00 1.47 -12.68
N SER A 64 -6.86 0.78 -12.53
CA SER A 64 -6.58 -0.52 -13.16
C SER A 64 -7.37 -1.68 -12.55
N ARG A 65 -8.01 -1.46 -11.39
CA ARG A 65 -8.73 -2.46 -10.59
C ARG A 65 -7.85 -3.62 -10.12
N GLN A 66 -6.54 -3.41 -10.02
CA GLN A 66 -5.59 -4.43 -9.57
C GLN A 66 -5.13 -4.24 -8.13
N LEU A 67 -5.26 -3.01 -7.62
CA LEU A 67 -4.79 -2.60 -6.31
C LEU A 67 -5.92 -1.93 -5.53
N ALA A 68 -5.88 -2.06 -4.21
CA ALA A 68 -6.77 -1.32 -3.30
C ALA A 68 -6.13 -1.21 -1.91
N PHE A 69 -6.65 -0.29 -1.10
CA PHE A 69 -6.40 -0.33 0.33
C PHE A 69 -7.31 -1.35 1.01
N GLY A 70 -6.83 -1.89 2.11
CA GLY A 70 -7.63 -2.75 2.98
C GLY A 70 -7.15 -2.65 4.42
N TRP A 71 -7.82 -3.38 5.29
CA TRP A 71 -7.47 -3.45 6.69
C TRP A 71 -7.53 -4.86 7.24
N ARG A 72 -6.74 -5.08 8.29
CA ARG A 72 -6.70 -6.33 9.04
C ARG A 72 -6.38 -6.05 10.51
N THR A 73 -6.51 -7.10 11.32
CA THR A 73 -6.00 -7.11 12.69
C THR A 73 -5.24 -8.41 12.93
N SER A 74 -4.42 -8.46 13.99
CA SER A 74 -3.74 -9.70 14.41
C SER A 74 -4.69 -10.78 14.95
N LYS A 75 -5.97 -10.45 15.18
CA LYS A 75 -7.02 -11.36 15.67
C LYS A 75 -8.04 -11.74 14.58
N GLY A 76 -7.80 -11.34 13.33
CA GLY A 76 -8.74 -11.53 12.23
C GLY A 76 -9.78 -10.42 12.13
N LEU A 77 -10.70 -10.55 11.17
CA LEU A 77 -11.74 -9.56 10.92
C LEU A 77 -12.94 -9.78 11.87
N PRO A 78 -13.44 -8.74 12.54
CA PRO A 78 -14.69 -8.82 13.28
C PRO A 78 -15.89 -8.97 12.35
N SER A 79 -16.97 -9.55 12.86
CA SER A 79 -18.26 -9.73 12.18
C SER A 79 -19.32 -8.76 12.70
N GLY A 80 -20.24 -8.34 11.84
CA GLY A 80 -21.38 -7.50 12.19
C GLY A 80 -20.97 -6.15 12.77
N GLN A 81 -21.57 -5.78 13.91
CA GLN A 81 -21.36 -4.50 14.58
C GLN A 81 -20.19 -4.48 15.58
N ALA A 82 -19.39 -5.54 15.66
CA ALA A 82 -18.27 -5.59 16.59
C ALA A 82 -17.12 -4.67 16.15
N GLU A 83 -16.56 -3.92 17.10
CA GLU A 83 -15.32 -3.19 16.89
C GLU A 83 -14.12 -4.16 16.81
N PRO A 84 -13.01 -3.75 16.15
CA PRO A 84 -11.78 -4.53 16.11
C PRO A 84 -11.23 -4.81 17.53
N ALA A 85 -11.00 -6.08 17.86
CA ALA A 85 -10.48 -6.50 19.18
C ALA A 85 -8.95 -6.35 19.33
N ALA A 86 -8.26 -5.84 18.31
CA ALA A 86 -6.83 -5.63 18.26
C ALA A 86 -6.49 -4.43 17.36
N ASP A 87 -5.23 -4.00 17.40
CA ASP A 87 -4.74 -2.90 16.58
C ASP A 87 -5.04 -3.12 15.10
N VAL A 88 -5.59 -2.08 14.49
CA VAL A 88 -5.92 -2.05 13.06
C VAL A 88 -4.68 -1.68 12.27
N GLU A 89 -4.41 -2.45 11.23
CA GLU A 89 -3.39 -2.15 10.24
C GLU A 89 -4.06 -1.89 8.89
N ASN A 90 -3.80 -0.72 8.29
CA ASN A 90 -4.14 -0.45 6.90
C ASN A 90 -3.01 -0.91 5.98
N VAL A 91 -3.37 -1.50 4.84
CA VAL A 91 -2.44 -2.15 3.91
C VAL A 91 -2.80 -1.84 2.47
N LEU A 92 -1.80 -1.72 1.62
CA LEU A 92 -1.97 -1.73 0.17
C LEU A 92 -1.91 -3.17 -0.34
N VAL A 93 -2.92 -3.60 -1.09
CA VAL A 93 -3.11 -5.00 -1.49
C VAL A 93 -3.24 -5.12 -2.99
N LYS A 94 -2.65 -6.20 -3.55
CA LYS A 94 -2.91 -6.67 -4.90
C LYS A 94 -4.12 -7.60 -4.92
N LEU A 95 -5.15 -7.21 -5.65
CA LEU A 95 -6.46 -7.88 -5.61
C LEU A 95 -6.45 -9.28 -6.22
N SER A 96 -5.55 -9.56 -7.18
CA SER A 96 -5.52 -10.84 -7.90
C SER A 96 -5.15 -12.04 -7.03
N ASP A 97 -4.37 -11.82 -5.97
CA ASP A 97 -3.79 -12.88 -5.12
C ASP A 97 -3.78 -12.51 -3.62
N GLY A 98 -4.33 -11.36 -3.26
CA GLY A 98 -4.36 -10.85 -1.88
C GLY A 98 -3.00 -10.46 -1.34
N ALA A 99 -1.96 -10.32 -2.18
CA ALA A 99 -0.62 -9.98 -1.70
C ALA A 99 -0.58 -8.56 -1.11
N VAL A 100 -0.07 -8.45 0.11
CA VAL A 100 0.19 -7.15 0.75
C VAL A 100 1.48 -6.57 0.19
N LEU A 101 1.37 -5.42 -0.47
CA LEU A 101 2.51 -4.68 -1.01
C LEU A 101 3.21 -3.82 0.04
N GLY A 102 2.48 -3.39 1.07
CA GLY A 102 3.04 -2.66 2.19
C GLY A 102 1.99 -2.17 3.17
N ARG A 103 2.48 -1.72 4.32
CA ARG A 103 1.69 -1.10 5.38
C ARG A 103 1.46 0.38 5.06
N LEU A 104 0.24 0.83 5.30
CA LEU A 104 -0.18 2.22 5.18
C LEU A 104 -0.06 2.97 6.52
N GLY A 105 -0.27 4.28 6.51
CA GLY A 105 -0.14 5.11 7.69
C GLY A 105 -1.37 5.17 8.59
N GLY A 106 -2.56 5.04 8.02
CA GLY A 106 -3.82 5.09 8.74
C GLY A 106 -4.16 3.84 9.54
N ALA A 107 -5.17 3.98 10.39
CA ALA A 107 -5.77 2.90 11.17
C ALA A 107 -7.29 2.84 10.98
N TYR A 108 -7.78 3.26 9.81
CA TYR A 108 -9.21 3.22 9.47
C TYR A 108 -9.72 1.78 9.42
N TRP A 109 -10.97 1.54 9.77
CA TRP A 109 -11.59 0.23 9.63
C TRP A 109 -13.06 0.37 9.29
N ALA A 110 -13.59 -0.62 8.58
CA ALA A 110 -15.00 -0.70 8.22
C ALA A 110 -15.42 -2.16 8.12
N THR A 111 -16.46 -2.54 8.87
CA THR A 111 -17.03 -3.90 8.84
C THR A 111 -18.12 -4.07 7.79
N GLY A 112 -18.57 -2.96 7.18
CA GLY A 112 -19.75 -2.90 6.32
C GLY A 112 -21.00 -2.45 7.09
N GLU A 113 -21.10 -2.79 8.38
CA GLU A 113 -22.17 -2.32 9.28
C GLU A 113 -21.71 -1.20 10.20
N MET A 114 -20.44 -1.24 10.61
CA MET A 114 -19.77 -0.27 11.46
C MET A 114 -18.50 0.24 10.78
N ARG A 115 -18.05 1.41 11.20
CA ARG A 115 -16.77 1.98 10.76
C ARG A 115 -16.13 2.78 11.87
N ALA A 116 -14.84 3.03 11.73
CA ALA A 116 -14.09 3.93 12.61
C ALA A 116 -14.81 5.28 12.71
N ASN A 117 -15.16 5.66 13.94
CA ASN A 117 -15.90 6.89 14.20
C ASN A 117 -14.99 8.11 14.04
N ARG A 118 -15.47 9.14 13.31
CA ARG A 118 -14.73 10.39 13.04
C ARG A 118 -13.34 10.13 12.43
N TYR A 119 -13.26 9.16 11.54
CA TYR A 119 -12.06 8.82 10.82
C TYR A 119 -12.42 8.66 9.34
N ASP A 120 -11.68 9.35 8.49
CA ASP A 120 -11.88 9.32 7.05
C ASP A 120 -10.58 8.87 6.37
N LEU A 121 -10.71 8.07 5.33
CA LEU A 121 -9.60 7.53 4.54
C LEU A 121 -9.93 7.69 3.07
N ILE A 122 -9.02 8.29 2.31
CA ILE A 122 -9.12 8.37 0.85
C ILE A 122 -7.82 7.89 0.18
N ALA A 123 -7.96 7.41 -1.05
CA ALA A 123 -6.86 7.02 -1.94
C ALA A 123 -6.90 7.87 -3.21
N ALA A 124 -5.92 8.76 -3.38
CA ALA A 124 -5.77 9.55 -4.60
C ALA A 124 -4.79 8.86 -5.55
N TRP A 125 -5.31 8.05 -6.47
CA TRP A 125 -4.54 7.29 -7.45
C TRP A 125 -4.03 8.17 -8.60
N SER A 126 -2.83 7.86 -9.09
CA SER A 126 -2.40 8.29 -10.42
C SER A 126 -3.24 7.57 -11.49
N PRO A 127 -3.52 8.20 -12.66
CA PRO A 127 -4.36 7.60 -13.70
C PRO A 127 -3.85 6.24 -14.20
N ASP A 128 -2.52 6.04 -14.19
CA ASP A 128 -1.86 4.80 -14.62
C ASP A 128 -1.78 3.74 -13.50
N SER A 129 -2.35 4.02 -12.32
CA SER A 129 -2.33 3.14 -11.14
C SER A 129 -0.93 2.77 -10.62
N ARG A 130 0.10 3.54 -10.98
CA ARG A 130 1.48 3.31 -10.55
C ARG A 130 1.86 4.05 -9.27
N ALA A 131 1.01 4.97 -8.81
CA ALA A 131 1.20 5.65 -7.56
C ALA A 131 -0.14 5.98 -6.90
N VAL A 132 -0.10 6.18 -5.58
CA VAL A 132 -1.26 6.57 -4.79
C VAL A 132 -0.83 7.46 -3.65
N VAL A 133 -1.65 8.45 -3.34
CA VAL A 133 -1.55 9.22 -2.10
C VAL A 133 -2.64 8.78 -1.15
N GLU A 134 -2.22 8.38 0.05
CA GLU A 134 -3.09 8.14 1.20
C GLU A 134 -3.32 9.46 1.93
N VAL A 135 -4.58 9.75 2.24
CA VAL A 135 -4.96 10.75 3.24
C VAL A 135 -5.84 10.04 4.26
N ALA A 136 -5.34 9.93 5.49
CA ALA A 136 -6.06 9.38 6.62
C ALA A 136 -6.19 10.48 7.68
N ASN A 137 -7.42 10.81 8.01
CA ASN A 137 -7.77 11.92 8.86
C ASN A 137 -8.56 11.42 10.07
N SER A 138 -8.04 11.63 11.29
CA SER A 138 -8.84 11.50 12.50
C SER A 138 -9.76 12.71 12.66
N ARG A 139 -10.47 12.79 13.79
CA ARG A 139 -11.42 13.86 14.07
C ARG A 139 -10.80 15.26 13.97
N TRP A 140 -9.52 15.40 14.33
CA TRP A 140 -8.89 16.70 14.52
C TRP A 140 -7.61 16.90 13.72
N ASP A 141 -7.06 15.85 13.11
CA ASP A 141 -5.74 15.93 12.48
C ASP A 141 -5.67 15.10 11.20
N THR A 142 -4.59 15.28 10.45
CA THR A 142 -4.18 14.37 9.38
C THR A 142 -3.16 13.38 9.92
N ASP A 143 -3.64 12.20 10.31
CA ASP A 143 -2.83 11.12 10.89
C ASP A 143 -1.83 10.54 9.89
N ALA A 144 -2.21 10.47 8.61
CA ALA A 144 -1.33 10.06 7.54
C ALA A 144 -1.57 10.88 6.27
N PHE A 145 -0.49 11.42 5.73
CA PHE A 145 -0.46 11.99 4.40
C PHE A 145 0.76 11.46 3.66
N ARG A 146 0.59 10.37 2.92
CA ARG A 146 1.72 9.59 2.39
C ARG A 146 1.56 9.29 0.92
N PHE A 147 2.68 9.39 0.20
CA PHE A 147 2.80 8.94 -1.17
C PHE A 147 3.37 7.53 -1.21
N TYR A 148 2.83 6.71 -2.11
CA TYR A 148 3.34 5.38 -2.42
C TYR A 148 3.50 5.24 -3.93
N ALA A 149 4.70 4.87 -4.38
CA ALA A 149 4.94 4.43 -5.74
C ALA A 149 5.06 2.91 -5.81
N ILE A 150 4.37 2.35 -6.80
CA ILE A 150 4.28 0.92 -7.05
C ILE A 150 5.12 0.63 -8.29
N GLY A 151 6.26 -0.02 -8.07
CA GLY A 151 7.13 -0.50 -9.14
C GLY A 151 7.44 -1.98 -8.99
N ASP A 152 8.11 -2.54 -10.00
CA ASP A 152 8.48 -3.96 -10.03
C ASP A 152 9.44 -4.33 -8.88
N ALA A 153 10.24 -3.36 -8.42
CA ALA A 153 11.18 -3.50 -7.31
C ALA A 153 10.50 -3.41 -5.92
N GLY A 154 9.19 -3.20 -5.86
CA GLY A 154 8.40 -3.08 -4.63
C GLY A 154 7.79 -1.70 -4.42
N LEU A 155 7.34 -1.48 -3.18
CA LEU A 155 6.68 -0.25 -2.75
C LEU A 155 7.71 0.76 -2.25
N VAL A 156 7.69 1.97 -2.80
CA VAL A 156 8.47 3.11 -2.30
C VAL A 156 7.49 4.08 -1.65
N SER A 157 7.75 4.49 -0.40
CA SER A 157 6.90 5.45 0.31
C SER A 157 7.63 6.74 0.62
N LEU A 158 6.86 7.82 0.77
CA LEU A 158 7.32 9.13 1.21
C LEU A 158 6.26 9.76 2.10
N ASP A 159 6.65 10.19 3.30
CA ASP A 159 5.79 11.00 4.15
C ASP A 159 5.70 12.43 3.61
N LEU A 160 4.50 12.86 3.23
CA LEU A 160 4.24 14.20 2.72
C LEU A 160 3.89 15.17 3.85
N HIS A 161 3.45 14.67 5.00
CA HIS A 161 3.00 15.49 6.11
C HIS A 161 4.13 16.43 6.59
N ASP A 162 5.31 15.87 6.87
CA ASP A 162 6.48 16.58 7.37
C ASP A 162 7.02 17.63 6.40
N LEU A 163 6.74 17.48 5.10
CA LEU A 163 7.10 18.47 4.08
C LEU A 163 6.05 19.59 3.99
N VAL A 164 4.77 19.21 4.02
CA VAL A 164 3.67 20.10 3.66
C VAL A 164 3.22 20.97 4.81
N GLU A 165 3.08 20.40 6.01
CA GLU A 165 2.60 21.16 7.17
C GLU A 165 3.49 22.39 7.44
N PRO A 166 4.84 22.27 7.50
CA PRO A 166 5.70 23.44 7.69
C PRO A 166 5.56 24.48 6.59
N ALA A 167 5.43 24.05 5.32
CA ALA A 167 5.26 24.94 4.18
C ALA A 167 3.93 25.71 4.24
N VAL A 168 2.85 25.05 4.67
CA VAL A 168 1.54 25.66 4.90
C VAL A 168 1.58 26.66 6.05
N ARG A 169 2.17 26.28 7.18
CA ARG A 169 2.34 27.18 8.34
C ARG A 169 3.17 28.41 8.01
N ALA A 170 4.23 28.27 7.22
CA ALA A 170 5.04 29.40 6.77
C ALA A 170 4.23 30.41 5.93
N LYS A 171 3.22 29.96 5.18
CA LYS A 171 2.36 30.82 4.36
C LYS A 171 1.26 31.54 5.14
N ALA A 172 0.93 31.08 6.35
CA ALA A 172 -0.21 31.58 7.12
C ALA A 172 -0.13 33.07 7.54
N ALA A 173 1.04 33.70 7.46
CA ALA A 173 1.35 35.10 7.82
C ALA A 173 1.02 35.49 9.28
N LYS A 174 2.01 36.11 9.96
CA LYS A 174 2.15 36.23 11.43
C LYS A 174 2.19 34.87 12.15
N LYS A 175 2.85 34.81 13.31
CA LYS A 175 2.98 33.61 14.15
C LYS A 175 1.63 32.91 14.20
N VAL A 176 1.52 31.74 13.54
CA VAL A 176 0.35 30.88 13.61
C VAL A 176 0.01 30.75 15.09
N GLU A 177 -1.19 31.21 15.46
CA GLU A 177 -1.63 31.15 16.86
C GLU A 177 -1.48 29.72 17.37
N LYS A 178 -0.97 29.60 18.61
CA LYS A 178 -0.84 28.31 19.26
C LYS A 178 -2.21 27.62 19.26
N GLY A 179 -2.25 26.35 18.84
CA GLY A 179 -3.47 25.54 18.82
C GLY A 179 -4.06 25.28 17.44
N ARG A 180 -3.56 25.91 16.36
CA ARG A 180 -3.96 25.52 15.00
C ARG A 180 -3.32 24.20 14.58
N VAL A 181 -4.14 23.23 14.19
CA VAL A 181 -3.74 21.92 13.66
C VAL A 181 -3.86 21.91 12.14
N PHE A 182 -3.05 21.08 11.48
CA PHE A 182 -3.05 20.92 10.04
C PHE A 182 -4.05 19.85 9.64
N ARG A 183 -4.76 20.06 8.53
CA ARG A 183 -5.61 19.03 7.94
C ARG A 183 -5.64 19.15 6.42
N VAL A 184 -5.42 18.05 5.72
CA VAL A 184 -5.75 17.92 4.29
C VAL A 184 -7.27 17.83 4.15
N ARG A 185 -7.87 18.66 3.30
CA ARG A 185 -9.32 18.65 3.02
C ARG A 185 -9.65 17.52 2.05
N GLU A 186 -9.94 16.35 2.60
CA GLU A 186 -10.30 15.12 1.87
C GLU A 186 -11.65 15.20 1.16
N ASP A 187 -12.52 16.09 1.63
CA ASP A 187 -13.82 16.40 1.04
C ASP A 187 -13.71 17.28 -0.22
N LEU A 188 -12.52 17.82 -0.49
CA LEU A 188 -12.17 18.50 -1.74
C LEU A 188 -11.23 17.62 -2.58
N PRO A 189 -11.14 17.84 -3.90
CA PRO A 189 -10.31 17.00 -4.74
C PRO A 189 -8.84 16.98 -4.31
N VAL A 190 -8.34 15.77 -4.04
CA VAL A 190 -6.92 15.43 -3.95
C VAL A 190 -6.57 14.68 -5.24
N LYS A 191 -5.77 15.30 -6.10
CA LYS A 191 -5.48 14.78 -7.45
C LYS A 191 -4.00 14.52 -7.62
N LEU A 192 -3.66 13.27 -7.92
CA LEU A 192 -2.33 12.85 -8.31
C LEU A 192 -2.31 12.60 -9.81
N GLU A 193 -1.48 13.35 -10.53
CA GLU A 193 -1.27 13.17 -11.96
C GLU A 193 -0.18 12.13 -12.24
N ALA A 194 -0.15 11.57 -13.46
CA ALA A 194 0.82 10.55 -13.86
C ALA A 194 2.28 11.06 -13.85
N ASP A 195 2.48 12.37 -13.98
CA ASP A 195 3.82 12.99 -13.92
C ASP A 195 4.31 13.22 -12.47
N GLY A 196 3.51 12.89 -11.46
CA GLY A 196 3.80 13.08 -10.05
C GLY A 196 3.38 14.44 -9.50
N ARG A 197 2.66 15.26 -10.27
CA ARG A 197 2.02 16.48 -9.74
C ARG A 197 0.87 16.10 -8.81
N LEU A 198 0.93 16.58 -7.57
CA LEU A 198 -0.13 16.41 -6.58
C LEU A 198 -0.75 17.78 -6.28
N THR A 199 -2.07 17.89 -6.43
CA THR A 199 -2.83 19.09 -6.06
C THR A 199 -3.91 18.76 -5.04
N PHE A 200 -4.04 19.59 -4.01
CA PHE A 200 -5.02 19.41 -2.95
C PHE A 200 -5.31 20.72 -2.21
N ALA A 201 -6.32 20.68 -1.36
CA ALA A 201 -6.60 21.74 -0.41
C ALA A 201 -6.21 21.29 1.01
N ALA A 202 -5.76 22.25 1.82
CA ALA A 202 -5.47 22.03 3.23
C ALA A 202 -5.99 23.20 4.07
N ILE A 203 -6.15 22.97 5.36
CA ILE A 203 -6.53 23.99 6.33
C ILE A 203 -5.61 24.01 7.54
N LEU A 204 -5.52 25.17 8.16
CA LEU A 204 -5.09 25.32 9.56
C LEU A 204 -6.29 25.80 10.39
N PHE A 205 -6.75 24.99 11.32
CA PHE A 205 -7.94 25.29 12.13
C PHE A 205 -7.70 25.00 13.61
N ILE A 206 -8.54 25.56 14.48
CA ILE A 206 -8.49 25.28 15.92
C ILE A 206 -9.63 24.31 16.24
N PRO A 207 -9.35 23.09 16.72
CA PRO A 207 -10.40 22.14 17.10
C PRO A 207 -11.38 22.75 18.10
N LYS A 208 -12.69 22.58 17.84
CA LYS A 208 -13.79 23.07 18.69
C LYS A 208 -13.86 24.60 18.86
N SER A 209 -13.20 25.38 17.99
CA SER A 209 -13.31 26.83 17.98
C SER A 209 -14.26 27.31 16.89
N GLU A 210 -14.93 28.44 17.14
CA GLU A 210 -15.72 29.20 16.16
C GLU A 210 -14.82 30.04 15.23
N GLU A 211 -13.52 30.09 15.50
CA GLU A 211 -12.58 30.82 14.65
C GLU A 211 -12.50 30.20 13.24
N PRO A 212 -12.51 31.03 12.18
CA PRO A 212 -12.38 30.53 10.83
C PRO A 212 -11.09 29.75 10.60
N ALA A 213 -11.22 28.62 9.91
CA ALA A 213 -10.08 27.88 9.37
C ALA A 213 -9.35 28.72 8.31
N LEU A 214 -8.02 28.63 8.28
CA LEU A 214 -7.21 29.22 7.23
C LEU A 214 -7.11 28.21 6.08
N GLY A 215 -7.67 28.53 4.92
CA GLY A 215 -7.63 27.66 3.75
C GLY A 215 -6.41 27.88 2.86
N PHE A 216 -5.92 26.79 2.27
CA PHE A 216 -4.78 26.79 1.36
C PHE A 216 -5.02 25.87 0.16
N ARG A 217 -4.54 26.29 -1.01
CA ARG A 217 -4.30 25.43 -2.17
C ARG A 217 -2.82 25.07 -2.20
N VAL A 218 -2.52 23.79 -2.37
CA VAL A 218 -1.15 23.27 -2.35
C VAL A 218 -0.89 22.46 -3.61
N GLU A 219 0.27 22.70 -4.21
CA GLU A 219 0.80 21.89 -5.30
C GLU A 219 2.17 21.34 -4.93
N LEU A 220 2.36 20.04 -5.12
CA LEU A 220 3.65 19.36 -5.01
C LEU A 220 4.04 18.74 -6.34
N MET A 221 5.34 18.57 -6.53
CA MET A 221 5.91 17.68 -7.52
C MET A 221 6.63 16.55 -6.81
N ILE A 222 6.23 15.31 -7.09
CA ILE A 222 6.82 14.11 -6.53
C ILE A 222 7.54 13.38 -7.65
N LYS A 223 8.78 12.94 -7.38
CA LYS A 223 9.58 12.16 -8.32
C LYS A 223 10.12 10.91 -7.62
N THR A 224 10.08 9.81 -8.36
CA THR A 224 10.66 8.53 -7.95
C THR A 224 11.92 8.27 -8.74
N VAL A 225 13.00 7.88 -8.06
CA VAL A 225 14.26 7.49 -8.67
C VAL A 225 14.70 6.20 -8.02
N LYS A 226 14.69 5.11 -8.79
CA LYS A 226 14.97 3.76 -8.29
C LYS A 226 14.07 3.42 -7.10
N SER A 227 14.68 3.20 -5.93
CA SER A 227 14.02 2.80 -4.68
C SER A 227 13.74 3.98 -3.74
N ALA A 228 13.78 5.22 -4.23
CA ALA A 228 13.54 6.41 -3.43
C ALA A 228 12.52 7.33 -4.09
N ALA A 229 11.75 8.04 -3.27
CA ALA A 229 10.86 9.10 -3.69
C ALA A 229 11.27 10.41 -3.00
N ALA A 230 11.14 11.51 -3.71
CA ALA A 230 11.34 12.85 -3.18
C ALA A 230 10.20 13.76 -3.67
N ALA A 231 9.82 14.70 -2.83
CA ALA A 231 8.80 15.69 -3.16
C ALA A 231 9.35 17.10 -2.98
N ARG A 232 8.83 18.03 -3.77
CA ARG A 232 9.08 19.46 -3.62
C ARG A 232 7.75 20.19 -3.64
N VAL A 233 7.59 21.12 -2.71
CA VAL A 233 6.49 22.08 -2.72
C VAL A 233 6.68 23.03 -3.90
N ILE A 234 5.70 23.08 -4.80
CA ILE A 234 5.70 23.99 -5.96
C ILE A 234 5.01 25.30 -5.59
N SER A 235 3.83 25.22 -4.97
CA SER A 235 3.10 26.38 -4.51
C SER A 235 2.30 26.09 -3.24
N VAL A 236 2.17 27.12 -2.42
CA VAL A 236 1.21 27.19 -1.31
C VAL A 236 0.57 28.55 -1.36
N GLU A 237 -0.74 28.57 -1.57
CA GLU A 237 -1.51 29.80 -1.75
C GLU A 237 -2.64 29.84 -0.74
N ARG A 238 -2.75 30.96 -0.01
CA ARG A 238 -3.88 31.17 0.88
C ARG A 238 -5.13 31.39 0.03
N ALA A 239 -6.18 30.64 0.33
CA ALA A 239 -7.40 30.63 -0.48
C ALA A 239 -8.64 30.58 0.41
N LYS A 240 -9.73 31.20 -0.06
CA LYS A 240 -11.06 30.92 0.48
C LYS A 240 -11.52 29.60 -0.10
N LEU A 241 -11.58 28.57 0.73
CA LEU A 241 -12.08 27.26 0.34
C LEU A 241 -13.61 27.22 0.46
N PRO A 242 -14.29 26.41 -0.36
CA PRO A 242 -15.69 26.10 -0.11
C PRO A 242 -15.83 25.45 1.28
N ASN A 243 -16.98 25.67 1.90
CA ASN A 243 -17.34 25.03 3.15
C ASN A 243 -17.50 23.54 2.93
#